data_AF-A0A7S2SCU6-F1
#
_entry.id   AF-A0A7S2SCU6-F1
#
_cell.length_a   1.000
_cell.length_b   1.000
_cell.length_c   1.000
_cell.angle_alpha   90.00
_cell.angle_beta   90.00
_cell.angle_gamma   90.00
#
_symmetry.space_group_name_H-M   'P 1'
#
loop_
_entity.id
_entity.type
_entity.pdbx_description
1 polymer ?
#
loop_
_entity_poly.entity_id
_entity_poly.type
_entity_poly.pdbx_seq_one_letter_code
_entity_poly.pdbx_strand_id
1 'polypeptide(L)'
;LEEFRRVSVFNRRCGVDVQEISAAQVQELFPLAKVDDVLAGFYVEDDGRVNPVDAATALAKGAKLRGARVVEGVAVREVLHADGARSGRLKAFGGRRGRAEGVVTEEGQVIQADVVVNCCGMWARQLAEQSGVTVPNQAAEHYYLITEPMPEVNPEWPVLEDPSSYAYIRP
;
A
#
# COMPACT_ATOMS: atom_id res chain seq x y z
N LEU A 1 15.33 -17.82 10.55
CA LEU A 1 15.67 -18.79 9.48
C LEU A 1 14.49 -19.69 9.11
N GLU A 2 14.00 -20.56 10.00
CA GLU A 2 12.90 -21.49 9.68
C GLU A 2 11.60 -20.81 9.23
N GLU A 3 11.29 -19.64 9.79
CA GLU A 3 10.16 -18.83 9.35
C GLU A 3 10.27 -18.45 7.86
N PHE A 4 11.41 -17.91 7.44
CA PHE A 4 11.64 -17.50 6.05
C PHE A 4 11.60 -18.70 5.09
N ARG A 5 12.19 -19.85 5.45
CA ARG A 5 12.07 -21.08 4.65
C ARG A 5 10.62 -21.49 4.41
N ARG A 6 9.79 -21.44 5.47
CA ARG A 6 8.35 -21.73 5.37
C ARG A 6 7.62 -20.73 4.47
N VAL A 7 7.91 -19.44 4.60
CA VAL A 7 7.33 -18.38 3.77
C VAL A 7 7.76 -18.53 2.31
N SER A 8 9.03 -18.84 2.03
CA SER A 8 9.53 -19.07 0.67
C SER A 8 8.79 -20.20 -0.05
N VAL A 9 8.48 -21.30 0.64
CA VAL A 9 7.68 -22.40 0.07
C VAL A 9 6.28 -21.92 -0.33
N PHE A 10 5.64 -21.11 0.53
CA PHE A 10 4.33 -20.53 0.22
C PHE A 10 4.41 -19.53 -0.95
N ASN A 11 5.42 -18.66 -0.97
CA ASN A 11 5.64 -17.68 -2.02
C ASN A 11 5.85 -18.34 -3.38
N ARG A 12 6.66 -19.42 -3.46
CA ARG A 12 6.84 -20.19 -4.69
C ARG A 12 5.52 -20.80 -5.18
N ARG A 13 4.64 -21.25 -4.28
CA ARG A 13 3.29 -21.71 -4.66
C ARG A 13 2.42 -20.58 -5.24
N CYS A 14 2.66 -19.33 -4.83
CA CYS A 14 2.01 -18.13 -5.37
C CYS A 14 2.68 -17.58 -6.63
N GLY A 15 3.71 -18.27 -7.18
CA GLY A 15 4.42 -17.83 -8.38
C GLY A 15 5.53 -16.81 -8.13
N VAL A 16 5.94 -16.59 -6.88
CA VAL A 16 7.08 -15.74 -6.53
C VAL A 16 8.29 -16.64 -6.28
N ASP A 17 9.27 -16.58 -7.17
CA ASP A 17 10.45 -17.43 -7.07
C ASP A 17 11.47 -16.88 -6.06
N VAL A 18 11.34 -17.33 -4.81
CA VAL A 18 12.28 -16.99 -3.74
C VAL A 18 13.41 -18.00 -3.73
N GLN A 19 14.66 -17.59 -3.77
CA GLN A 19 15.85 -18.44 -3.65
C GLN A 19 16.50 -18.26 -2.28
N GLU A 20 16.75 -19.35 -1.56
CA GLU A 20 17.60 -19.29 -0.36
C GLU A 20 19.05 -19.21 -0.83
N ILE A 21 19.76 -18.15 -0.43
CA ILE A 21 21.13 -17.87 -0.85
C ILE A 21 22.07 -17.83 0.36
N SER A 22 23.33 -18.15 0.13
CA SER A 22 24.36 -18.08 1.17
C SER A 22 24.73 -16.63 1.52
N ALA A 23 25.35 -16.44 2.69
CA ALA A 23 25.94 -15.16 3.09
C ALA A 23 26.92 -14.61 2.04
N ALA A 24 27.71 -15.47 1.39
CA ALA A 24 28.61 -15.07 0.32
C ALA A 24 27.85 -14.51 -0.90
N GLN A 25 26.76 -15.15 -1.31
CA GLN A 25 25.91 -14.65 -2.39
C GLN A 25 25.20 -13.34 -2.03
N VAL A 26 24.82 -13.15 -0.75
CA VAL A 26 24.31 -11.85 -0.27
C VAL A 26 25.38 -10.77 -0.43
N GLN A 27 26.62 -11.05 -0.04
CA GLN A 27 27.75 -10.12 -0.21
C GLN A 27 28.04 -9.80 -1.68
N GLU A 28 27.91 -10.78 -2.58
CA GLU A 28 28.08 -10.57 -4.02
C GLU A 28 26.99 -9.63 -4.59
N LEU A 29 25.74 -9.80 -4.16
CA LEU A 29 24.61 -8.97 -4.59
C LEU A 29 24.62 -7.57 -3.95
N PHE A 30 25.04 -7.47 -2.70
CA PHE A 30 25.10 -6.23 -1.92
C PHE A 30 26.48 -6.09 -1.23
N PRO A 31 27.51 -5.62 -1.94
CA PRO A 31 28.90 -5.57 -1.45
C PRO A 31 29.16 -4.74 -0.19
N LEU A 32 28.24 -3.87 0.22
CA LEU A 32 28.36 -3.10 1.47
C LEU A 32 27.70 -3.77 2.67
N ALA A 33 26.99 -4.89 2.48
CA ALA A 33 26.41 -5.65 3.57
C ALA A 33 27.53 -6.23 4.44
N LYS A 34 27.29 -6.35 5.75
CA LYS A 34 28.10 -7.17 6.63
C LYS A 34 27.36 -8.49 6.80
N VAL A 35 28.02 -9.60 6.50
CA VAL A 35 27.37 -10.92 6.45
C VAL A 35 27.92 -11.93 7.45
N ASP A 36 28.78 -11.48 8.39
CA ASP A 36 29.47 -12.33 9.36
C ASP A 36 28.50 -13.11 10.28
N ASP A 37 27.32 -12.56 10.52
CA ASP A 37 26.24 -13.12 11.34
C ASP A 37 25.03 -13.59 10.51
N VAL A 38 25.11 -13.52 9.19
CA VAL A 38 24.03 -13.92 8.29
C VAL A 38 24.00 -15.44 8.13
N LEU A 39 22.89 -16.05 8.55
CA LEU A 39 22.67 -17.49 8.41
C LEU A 39 22.29 -17.90 6.98
N ALA A 40 21.46 -17.09 6.33
CA ALA A 40 21.01 -17.24 4.93
C ALA A 40 20.32 -15.95 4.47
N GLY A 41 20.34 -15.68 3.16
CA GLY A 41 19.50 -14.67 2.51
C GLY A 41 18.34 -15.32 1.75
N PHE A 42 17.31 -14.54 1.45
CA PHE A 42 16.15 -14.96 0.66
C PHE A 42 15.94 -13.96 -0.46
N TYR A 43 16.27 -14.35 -1.68
CA TYR A 43 16.37 -13.47 -2.84
C TYR A 43 15.26 -13.74 -3.84
N VAL A 44 14.68 -12.68 -4.39
CA VAL A 44 13.67 -12.74 -5.46
C VAL A 44 14.18 -11.87 -6.59
N GLU A 45 14.57 -12.50 -7.71
CA GLU A 45 15.19 -11.78 -8.84
C GLU A 45 14.23 -10.76 -9.48
N ASP A 46 12.94 -11.11 -9.56
CA ASP A 46 11.89 -10.28 -10.15
C ASP A 46 11.34 -9.20 -9.19
N ASP A 47 11.84 -9.14 -7.95
CA ASP A 47 11.41 -8.10 -7.00
C ASP A 47 12.12 -6.77 -7.30
N GLY A 48 11.60 -5.67 -6.76
CA GLY A 48 12.23 -4.39 -6.99
C GLY A 48 11.52 -3.22 -6.35
N ARG A 49 11.55 -2.10 -7.06
CA ARG A 49 11.11 -0.81 -6.55
C ARG A 49 10.40 -0.02 -7.63
N VAL A 50 9.44 0.77 -7.20
CA VAL A 50 8.67 1.64 -8.08
C VAL A 50 8.67 3.06 -7.52
N ASN A 51 8.70 4.07 -8.39
CA ASN A 51 8.32 5.41 -7.97
C ASN A 51 6.79 5.45 -7.83
N PRO A 52 6.25 5.57 -6.60
CA PRO A 52 4.81 5.49 -6.38
C PRO A 52 4.04 6.64 -7.05
N VAL A 53 4.66 7.83 -7.17
CA VAL A 53 4.03 8.99 -7.82
C VAL A 53 3.87 8.74 -9.32
N ASP A 54 4.90 8.21 -9.97
CA ASP A 54 4.86 7.92 -11.40
C ASP A 54 3.87 6.80 -11.70
N ALA A 55 3.85 5.74 -10.88
CA ALA A 55 2.89 4.65 -11.02
C ALA A 55 1.44 5.14 -10.88
N ALA A 56 1.14 5.93 -9.84
CA ALA A 56 -0.19 6.48 -9.63
C ALA A 56 -0.61 7.41 -10.77
N THR A 57 0.30 8.28 -11.23
CA THR A 57 0.06 9.22 -12.33
C THR A 57 -0.17 8.49 -13.66
N ALA A 58 0.60 7.43 -13.94
CA ALA A 58 0.45 6.60 -15.13
C ALA A 58 -0.91 5.90 -15.15
N LEU A 59 -1.33 5.32 -14.02
CA LEU A 59 -2.65 4.69 -13.87
C LEU A 59 -3.78 5.70 -14.04
N ALA A 60 -3.68 6.88 -13.40
CA ALA A 60 -4.66 7.95 -13.53
C ALA A 60 -4.78 8.44 -14.98
N LYS A 61 -3.66 8.60 -15.69
CA LYS A 61 -3.65 8.94 -17.12
C LYS A 61 -4.32 7.85 -17.96
N GLY A 62 -4.00 6.58 -17.72
CA GLY A 62 -4.62 5.44 -18.41
C GLY A 62 -6.14 5.38 -18.19
N ALA A 63 -6.60 5.65 -16.97
CA ALA A 63 -8.03 5.71 -16.64
C ALA A 63 -8.72 6.88 -17.37
N LYS A 64 -8.12 8.08 -17.38
CA LYS A 64 -8.64 9.26 -18.12
C LYS A 64 -8.79 8.98 -19.61
N LEU A 65 -7.81 8.32 -20.22
CA LEU A 65 -7.86 7.92 -21.64
C LEU A 65 -9.00 6.92 -21.94
N ARG A 66 -9.46 6.19 -20.93
CA ARG A 66 -10.60 5.26 -21.02
C ARG A 66 -11.93 5.89 -20.57
N GLY A 67 -11.97 7.20 -20.37
CA GLY A 67 -13.19 7.96 -20.06
C GLY A 67 -13.44 8.20 -18.57
N ALA A 68 -12.56 7.75 -17.66
CA ALA A 68 -12.68 8.09 -16.26
C ALA A 68 -12.44 9.60 -16.02
N ARG A 69 -13.15 10.18 -15.05
CA ARG A 69 -12.90 11.54 -14.58
C ARG A 69 -12.11 11.47 -13.28
N VAL A 70 -10.98 12.19 -13.21
CA VAL A 70 -10.23 12.39 -11.97
C VAL A 70 -10.32 13.86 -11.64
N VAL A 71 -10.84 14.17 -10.46
CA VAL A 71 -11.03 15.54 -9.96
C VAL A 71 -10.19 15.65 -8.70
N GLU A 72 -9.16 16.48 -8.76
CA GLU A 72 -8.23 16.74 -7.66
C GLU A 72 -8.61 18.04 -6.94
N GLY A 73 -8.08 18.25 -5.73
CA GLY A 73 -8.44 19.42 -4.91
C GLY A 73 -9.87 19.39 -4.38
N VAL A 74 -10.57 18.26 -4.50
CA VAL A 74 -11.95 18.08 -4.04
C VAL A 74 -11.98 17.02 -2.94
N ALA A 75 -12.10 17.46 -1.69
CA ALA A 75 -12.26 16.57 -0.56
C ALA A 75 -13.71 16.09 -0.43
N VAL A 76 -13.90 14.79 -0.21
CA VAL A 76 -15.21 14.21 0.12
C VAL A 76 -15.43 14.34 1.62
N ARG A 77 -16.54 14.98 1.98
CA ARG A 77 -16.97 15.13 3.36
C ARG A 77 -17.79 13.93 3.81
N GLU A 78 -18.75 13.47 3.01
CA GLU A 78 -19.80 12.52 3.41
C GLU A 78 -20.18 11.56 2.26
N VAL A 79 -20.60 10.34 2.59
CA VAL A 79 -21.26 9.40 1.65
C VAL A 79 -22.78 9.49 1.83
N LEU A 80 -23.52 9.71 0.74
CA LEU A 80 -24.98 9.79 0.76
C LEU A 80 -25.62 8.40 0.75
N HIS A 81 -26.74 8.24 1.47
CA HIS A 81 -27.49 6.99 1.57
C HIS A 81 -28.99 7.19 1.34
N ALA A 82 -29.61 6.23 0.65
CA ALA A 82 -31.03 6.25 0.24
C ALA A 82 -32.05 6.46 1.39
N ASP A 83 -31.71 6.03 2.61
CA ASP A 83 -32.63 6.10 3.76
C ASP A 83 -32.62 7.45 4.48
N GLY A 84 -31.99 8.49 3.91
CA GLY A 84 -31.98 9.86 4.45
C GLY A 84 -31.26 10.04 5.79
N ALA A 85 -30.62 8.97 6.29
CA ALA A 85 -29.90 8.96 7.54
C ALA A 85 -28.53 9.65 7.37
N ARG A 86 -28.52 10.98 7.43
CA ARG A 86 -27.33 11.87 7.43
C ARG A 86 -26.32 11.64 8.58
N SER A 87 -26.41 10.52 9.29
CA SER A 87 -25.59 10.16 10.47
C SER A 87 -25.95 8.76 11.03
N GLY A 88 -26.75 7.96 10.32
CA GLY A 88 -27.27 6.71 10.88
C GLY A 88 -26.31 5.55 10.67
N ARG A 89 -25.98 4.84 11.76
CA ARG A 89 -25.30 3.54 11.71
C ARG A 89 -25.98 2.65 10.67
N LEU A 90 -25.28 2.35 9.58
CA LEU A 90 -25.68 1.27 8.67
C LEU A 90 -25.99 0.04 9.53
N LYS A 91 -27.25 -0.41 9.51
CA LYS A 91 -27.66 -1.59 10.28
C LYS A 91 -26.88 -2.79 9.74
N ALA A 92 -25.79 -3.13 10.43
CA ALA A 92 -25.01 -4.32 10.12
C ALA A 92 -25.84 -5.57 10.48
N PHE A 93 -25.89 -6.51 9.54
CA PHE A 93 -26.50 -7.85 9.62
C PHE A 93 -27.98 -7.89 10.04
N GLY A 94 -28.87 -8.09 9.05
CA GLY A 94 -30.27 -8.48 9.27
C GLY A 94 -31.33 -7.37 9.08
N GLY A 95 -30.94 -6.13 8.76
CA GLY A 95 -31.85 -5.03 8.41
C GLY A 95 -31.61 -4.51 6.99
N ARG A 96 -32.57 -3.75 6.42
CA ARG A 96 -32.43 -3.12 5.09
C ARG A 96 -31.10 -2.37 5.02
N ARG A 97 -30.26 -2.76 4.06
CA ARG A 97 -28.93 -2.17 3.83
C ARG A 97 -29.15 -0.76 3.28
N GLY A 98 -28.61 0.25 3.96
CA GLY A 98 -28.49 1.58 3.34
C GLY A 98 -27.66 1.45 2.07
N ARG A 99 -28.20 1.91 0.95
CA ARG A 99 -27.52 1.93 -0.35
C ARG A 99 -26.87 3.29 -0.53
N ALA A 100 -25.59 3.31 -0.94
CA ALA A 100 -24.91 4.54 -1.30
C ALA A 100 -25.55 5.16 -2.55
N GLU A 101 -25.73 6.48 -2.56
CA GLU A 101 -26.30 7.24 -3.68
C GLU A 101 -25.33 8.31 -4.21
N GLY A 102 -24.17 8.46 -3.59
CA GLY A 102 -23.18 9.43 -3.99
C GLY A 102 -22.33 9.93 -2.83
N VAL A 103 -21.71 11.09 -3.03
CA VAL A 103 -20.88 11.77 -2.04
C VAL A 103 -21.18 13.26 -2.01
N VAL A 104 -20.93 13.88 -0.85
CA VAL A 104 -20.93 15.33 -0.68
C VAL A 104 -19.50 15.79 -0.47
N THR A 105 -19.07 16.81 -1.21
CA THR A 105 -17.75 17.42 -1.06
C THR A 105 -17.73 18.39 0.13
N GLU A 106 -16.54 18.80 0.58
CA GLU A 106 -16.42 19.83 1.63
C GLU A 106 -17.05 21.18 1.22
N GLU A 107 -17.05 21.49 -0.07
CA GLU A 107 -17.71 22.69 -0.63
C GLU A 107 -19.25 22.52 -0.79
N GLY A 108 -19.80 21.37 -0.38
CA GLY A 108 -21.24 21.10 -0.44
C GLY A 108 -21.75 20.62 -1.81
N GLN A 109 -20.86 20.34 -2.77
CA GLN A 109 -21.26 19.76 -4.06
C GLN A 109 -21.70 18.31 -3.87
N VAL A 110 -22.75 17.91 -4.60
CA VAL A 110 -23.25 16.53 -4.59
C VAL A 110 -22.85 15.83 -5.89
N ILE A 111 -22.13 14.71 -5.76
CA ILE A 111 -21.78 13.83 -6.87
C ILE A 111 -22.57 12.54 -6.69
N GLN A 112 -23.55 12.31 -7.58
CA GLN A 112 -24.39 11.11 -7.57
C GLN A 112 -23.61 9.90 -8.09
N ALA A 113 -23.75 8.76 -7.42
CA ALA A 113 -23.13 7.51 -7.84
C ALA A 113 -23.91 6.29 -7.30
N ASP A 114 -24.09 5.28 -8.14
CA ASP A 114 -24.70 4.01 -7.73
C ASP A 114 -23.81 3.20 -6.77
N VAL A 115 -22.50 3.41 -6.85
CA VAL A 115 -21.47 2.73 -6.07
C VAL A 115 -20.41 3.74 -5.66
N VAL A 116 -20.04 3.71 -4.37
CA VAL A 116 -18.93 4.48 -3.81
C VAL A 116 -17.91 3.49 -3.25
N VAL A 117 -16.64 3.64 -3.65
CA VAL A 117 -15.52 2.82 -3.16
C VAL A 117 -14.61 3.70 -2.32
N ASN A 118 -14.41 3.35 -1.05
CA ASN A 118 -13.53 4.08 -0.14
C ASN A 118 -12.07 3.63 -0.34
N CYS A 119 -11.29 4.46 -1.02
CA CYS A 119 -9.85 4.28 -1.23
C CYS A 119 -9.02 5.36 -0.50
N CYS A 120 -9.52 5.90 0.62
CA CYS A 120 -8.95 7.10 1.26
C CYS A 120 -7.76 6.84 2.19
N GLY A 121 -7.02 5.74 2.03
CA GLY A 121 -5.81 5.45 2.82
C GLY A 121 -6.01 5.61 4.33
N MET A 122 -5.16 6.41 4.97
CA MET A 122 -5.22 6.71 6.42
C MET A 122 -6.51 7.44 6.87
N TRP A 123 -7.26 8.03 5.96
CA TRP A 123 -8.54 8.70 6.22
C TRP A 123 -9.77 7.80 6.02
N ALA A 124 -9.56 6.56 5.57
CA ALA A 124 -10.66 5.65 5.26
C ALA A 124 -11.59 5.39 6.46
N ARG A 125 -11.04 5.34 7.68
CA ARG A 125 -11.82 5.16 8.91
C ARG A 125 -12.74 6.35 9.18
N GLN A 126 -12.22 7.56 9.12
CA GLN A 126 -12.92 8.80 9.42
C GLN A 126 -14.09 9.02 8.45
N LEU A 127 -13.90 8.71 7.17
CA LEU A 127 -14.98 8.79 6.18
C LEU A 127 -16.07 7.73 6.43
N ALA A 128 -15.67 6.50 6.74
CA ALA A 128 -16.60 5.39 6.96
C ALA A 128 -17.42 5.52 8.26
N GLU A 129 -16.85 6.12 9.30
CA GLU A 129 -17.50 6.36 10.59
C GLU A 129 -18.78 7.19 10.47
N GLN A 130 -18.85 8.12 9.51
CA GLN A 130 -20.05 8.92 9.26
C GLN A 130 -21.23 8.09 8.75
N SER A 131 -20.93 6.94 8.13
CA SER A 131 -21.92 5.93 7.73
C SER A 131 -22.11 4.84 8.81
N GLY A 132 -21.49 5.03 9.99
CA GLY A 132 -21.41 4.07 11.09
C GLY A 132 -20.78 2.73 10.71
N VAL A 133 -19.86 2.74 9.75
CA VAL A 133 -19.04 1.59 9.36
C VAL A 133 -17.71 1.68 10.07
N THR A 134 -17.36 0.63 10.81
CA THR A 134 -16.05 0.51 11.44
C THR A 134 -15.03 -0.03 10.44
N VAL A 135 -14.01 0.77 10.13
CA VAL A 135 -12.83 0.34 9.38
C VAL A 135 -11.66 0.23 10.36
N PRO A 136 -11.09 -0.97 10.59
CA PRO A 136 -10.00 -1.18 11.55
C PRO A 136 -8.66 -0.69 10.97
N ASN A 137 -8.54 0.61 10.76
CA ASN A 137 -7.36 1.28 10.20
C ASN A 137 -6.81 2.31 11.20
N GLN A 138 -5.51 2.22 11.49
CA GLN A 138 -4.80 3.10 12.40
C GLN A 138 -3.59 3.70 11.66
N ALA A 139 -3.48 5.02 11.65
CA ALA A 139 -2.30 5.69 11.14
C ALA A 139 -1.11 5.45 12.08
N ALA A 140 0.04 5.15 11.50
CA ALA A 140 1.31 4.98 12.18
C ALA A 140 2.39 5.75 11.43
N GLU A 141 3.35 6.27 12.18
CA GLU A 141 4.53 6.89 11.60
C GLU A 141 5.52 5.82 11.14
N HIS A 142 6.13 6.07 9.99
CA HIS A 142 7.19 5.24 9.45
C HIS A 142 8.26 6.16 8.86
N TYR A 143 9.51 5.95 9.26
CA TYR A 143 10.61 6.86 8.98
C TYR A 143 11.52 6.27 7.91
N TYR A 144 12.00 7.12 7.02
CA TYR A 144 13.09 6.82 6.10
C TYR A 144 14.15 7.92 6.20
N LEU A 145 15.40 7.56 5.96
CA LEU A 145 16.52 8.47 5.86
C LEU A 145 17.04 8.43 4.43
N ILE A 146 17.35 9.61 3.88
CA ILE A 146 17.98 9.74 2.57
C ILE A 146 19.36 10.33 2.81
N THR A 147 20.39 9.63 2.34
CA THR A 147 21.77 10.08 2.44
C THR A 147 22.14 11.00 1.29
N GLU A 148 23.32 11.63 1.38
CA GLU A 148 23.99 12.18 0.21
C GLU A 148 24.41 11.04 -0.74
N PRO A 149 24.64 11.32 -2.04
CA PRO A 149 25.14 10.33 -2.98
C PRO A 149 26.47 9.74 -2.54
N MET A 150 26.59 8.41 -2.60
CA MET A 150 27.80 7.66 -2.25
C MET A 150 28.36 7.00 -3.51
N PRO A 151 29.57 7.37 -4.00
CA PRO A 151 30.12 6.85 -5.25
C PRO A 151 30.29 5.32 -5.32
N GLU A 152 30.42 4.67 -4.16
CA GLU A 152 30.54 3.23 -4.01
C GLU A 152 29.20 2.47 -4.10
N VAL A 153 28.06 3.17 -4.06
CA VAL A 153 26.73 2.57 -4.11
C VAL A 153 26.28 2.45 -5.57
N ASN A 154 25.94 1.23 -5.99
CA ASN A 154 25.34 0.99 -7.30
C ASN A 154 23.80 1.14 -7.22
N PRO A 155 23.18 2.02 -8.02
CA PRO A 155 21.72 2.18 -8.04
C PRO A 155 20.95 0.92 -8.46
N GLU A 156 21.61 -0.06 -9.08
CA GLU A 156 21.01 -1.32 -9.55
C GLU A 156 21.07 -2.44 -8.51
N TRP A 157 21.65 -2.23 -7.33
CA TRP A 157 21.61 -3.25 -6.27
C TRP A 157 20.16 -3.53 -5.81
N PRO A 158 19.88 -4.76 -5.37
CA PRO A 158 18.56 -5.12 -4.87
C PRO A 158 18.22 -4.35 -3.59
N VAL A 159 16.92 -4.35 -3.24
CA VAL A 159 16.50 -3.93 -1.91
C VAL A 159 17.02 -4.95 -0.90
N LEU A 160 17.68 -4.47 0.16
CA LEU A 160 18.15 -5.30 1.26
C LEU A 160 17.22 -5.09 2.45
N GLU A 161 16.62 -6.15 2.95
CA GLU A 161 15.88 -6.14 4.21
C GLU A 161 16.70 -6.84 5.30
N ASP A 162 16.86 -6.18 6.44
CA ASP A 162 17.45 -6.74 7.64
C ASP A 162 16.43 -6.70 8.79
N PRO A 163 15.71 -7.81 9.03
CA PRO A 163 14.73 -7.90 10.11
C PRO A 163 15.34 -7.72 11.50
N SER A 164 16.64 -7.98 11.69
CA SER A 164 17.30 -7.87 12.99
C SER A 164 17.52 -6.42 13.41
N SER A 165 17.66 -5.51 12.43
CA SER A 165 17.78 -4.07 12.65
C SER A 165 16.47 -3.30 12.40
N TYR A 166 15.39 -4.00 12.04
CA TYR A 166 14.09 -3.41 11.70
C TYR A 166 14.17 -2.41 10.53
N ALA A 167 15.09 -2.65 9.60
CA ALA A 167 15.36 -1.74 8.50
C ALA A 167 15.29 -2.44 7.14
N TYR A 168 14.95 -1.66 6.12
CA TYR A 168 15.22 -1.98 4.74
C TYR A 168 16.04 -0.85 4.13
N ILE A 169 16.90 -1.21 3.19
CA ILE A 169 17.84 -0.31 2.53
C ILE A 169 17.67 -0.48 1.03
N ARG A 170 17.65 0.64 0.31
CA ARG A 170 17.66 0.64 -1.15
C ARG A 170 18.63 1.72 -1.64
N PRO A 171 19.34 1.49 -2.76
CA PRO A 171 20.18 2.49 -3.41
C PRO A 171 19.45 3.74 -3.91
#